data_AF-V9G2T2-F1
#
_entry.id   AF-V9G2T2-F1
#
_cell.length_a   1.000
_cell.length_b   1.000
_cell.length_c   1.000
_cell.angle_alpha   90.00
_cell.angle_beta   90.00
_cell.angle_gamma   90.00
#
_symmetry.space_group_name_H-M   'P 1'
#
loop_
_entity.id
_entity.type
_entity.pdbx_description
1 polymer ?
#
loop_
_entity_poly.entity_id
_entity_poly.type
_entity_poly.pdbx_seq_one_letter_code
_entity_poly.pdbx_strand_id
1 'polypeptide(L)'
;EWRSRIKTNSGAKQIDRDKVAQKLSQVPAEQRIVMRRTAVAAALTRYPVSAMLKEGRLHRRSTRIKPALTTENKHMRVEHVLSYIDDATHNFEPMENVIHIDEKWFNQDKNTRTYMLL
;
A
#
# COMPACT_ATOMS: atom_id res chain seq x y z
N GLU A 1 2.95 32.46 46.59
CA GLU A 1 3.93 31.61 45.88
C GLU A 1 3.20 30.55 45.07
N TRP A 2 3.40 30.50 43.75
CA TRP A 2 2.83 29.42 42.93
C TRP A 2 3.78 28.23 42.95
N ARG A 3 3.31 27.06 43.40
CA ARG A 3 4.04 25.79 43.32
C ARG A 3 3.32 24.85 42.36
N SER A 4 4.07 24.31 41.41
CA SER A 4 3.62 23.25 40.50
C SER A 4 3.00 22.09 41.29
N ARG A 5 1.76 21.70 40.95
CA ARG A 5 1.08 20.50 41.48
C ARG A 5 1.54 19.20 40.82
N ILE A 6 2.40 19.30 39.81
CA ILE A 6 2.85 18.16 39.03
C ILE A 6 3.91 17.42 39.85
N LYS A 7 3.59 16.18 40.25
CA LYS A 7 4.51 15.30 40.99
C LYS A 7 5.77 15.01 40.16
N THR A 8 6.91 14.85 40.82
CA THR A 8 8.16 14.43 40.15
C THR A 8 7.95 13.12 39.37
N ASN A 9 8.62 12.99 38.22
CA ASN A 9 8.44 11.88 37.27
C ASN A 9 7.09 11.85 36.51
N SER A 10 6.45 13.01 36.37
CA SER A 10 5.26 13.23 35.55
C SER A 10 5.55 13.23 34.04
N GLY A 11 4.67 12.64 33.24
CA GLY A 11 4.71 12.71 31.78
C GLY A 11 4.55 11.35 31.11
N ALA A 12 4.33 11.37 29.80
CA ALA A 12 4.25 10.14 29.02
C ALA A 12 5.63 9.45 29.00
N LYS A 13 5.66 8.18 29.41
CA LYS A 13 6.88 7.38 29.38
C LYS A 13 7.23 6.99 27.96
N GLN A 14 8.52 6.96 27.66
CA GLN A 14 9.02 6.47 26.39
C GLN A 14 8.62 5.00 26.24
N ILE A 15 8.07 4.69 25.07
CA ILE A 15 7.67 3.32 24.73
C ILE A 15 8.86 2.67 24.05
N ASP A 16 9.26 1.52 24.58
CA ASP A 16 10.29 0.67 24.00
C ASP A 16 9.83 0.16 22.62
N ARG A 17 10.54 0.60 21.59
CA ARG A 17 10.23 0.31 20.18
C ARG A 17 10.56 -1.13 19.79
N ASP A 18 11.52 -1.77 20.44
CA ASP A 18 11.90 -3.15 20.14
C ASP A 18 10.81 -4.11 20.63
N LYS A 19 10.23 -3.83 21.80
CA LYS A 19 9.03 -4.54 22.28
C LYS A 19 7.82 -4.35 21.38
N VAL A 20 7.66 -3.16 20.80
CA VAL A 20 6.58 -2.89 19.84
C VAL A 20 6.81 -3.68 18.54
N ALA A 21 8.04 -3.72 18.03
CA ALA A 21 8.40 -4.51 16.86
C ALA A 21 8.16 -6.01 17.09
N GLN A 22 8.56 -6.54 18.25
CA GLN A 22 8.33 -7.94 18.62
C GLN A 22 6.82 -8.27 18.65
N LYS A 23 5.98 -7.41 19.21
CA LYS A 23 4.52 -7.62 19.18
C LYS A 23 3.95 -7.58 17.76
N LEU A 24 4.44 -6.65 16.93
CA LEU A 24 4.02 -6.54 15.54
C LEU A 24 4.48 -7.74 14.70
N SER A 25 5.64 -8.34 15.01
CA SER A 25 6.15 -9.50 14.27
C SER A 25 5.32 -10.76 14.49
N GLN A 26 4.63 -10.87 15.64
CA GLN A 26 3.70 -11.97 15.91
C GLN A 26 2.38 -11.87 15.13
N VAL A 27 2.06 -10.69 14.58
CA VAL A 27 0.88 -10.50 13.74
C VAL A 27 1.25 -10.81 12.28
N PRO A 28 0.56 -11.75 11.61
CA PRO A 28 0.82 -12.06 10.20
C PRO A 28 0.69 -10.82 9.32
N ALA A 29 1.58 -10.67 8.34
CA ALA A 29 1.63 -9.50 7.46
C ALA A 29 0.27 -9.22 6.80
N GLU A 30 -0.47 -10.26 6.43
CA GLU A 30 -1.81 -10.20 5.83
C GLU A 30 -2.84 -9.46 6.69
N GLN A 31 -2.66 -9.44 8.01
CA GLN A 31 -3.53 -8.74 8.95
C GLN A 31 -3.01 -7.33 9.28
N ARG A 32 -1.78 -7.00 8.88
CA ARG A 32 -1.13 -5.71 9.11
C ARG A 32 -1.43 -4.67 8.03
N ILE A 33 -2.70 -4.56 7.60
CA ILE A 33 -3.11 -3.66 6.51
C ILE A 33 -3.47 -2.27 7.04
N VAL A 34 -4.41 -2.24 8.00
CA VAL A 34 -4.96 -1.00 8.55
C VAL A 34 -4.38 -0.78 9.94
N MET A 35 -3.75 0.38 10.16
CA MET A 35 -3.06 0.73 11.42
C MET A 35 -3.87 0.38 12.67
N ARG A 36 -5.17 0.70 12.66
CA ARG A 36 -6.09 0.39 13.78
C ARG A 36 -6.23 -1.11 14.01
N ARG A 37 -6.47 -1.90 12.95
CA ARG A 37 -6.62 -3.36 13.05
C ARG A 37 -5.29 -4.01 13.47
N THR A 38 -4.19 -3.53 12.91
CA THR A 38 -2.83 -3.97 13.27
C THR A 38 -2.52 -3.72 14.73
N ALA A 39 -2.86 -2.55 15.26
CA ALA A 39 -2.68 -2.23 16.67
C ALA A 39 -3.50 -3.15 17.57
N VAL A 40 -4.78 -3.36 17.24
CA VAL A 40 -5.66 -4.28 17.99
C VAL A 40 -5.12 -5.72 17.96
N ALA A 41 -4.73 -6.22 16.79
CA ALA A 41 -4.18 -7.57 16.64
C ALA A 41 -2.87 -7.76 17.41
N ALA A 42 -2.04 -6.72 17.52
CA ALA A 42 -0.79 -6.75 18.28
C ALA A 42 -0.98 -6.44 19.78
N ALA A 43 -2.21 -6.27 20.27
CA ALA A 43 -2.52 -5.80 21.63
C ALA A 43 -1.75 -4.51 22.00
N LEU A 44 -1.81 -3.54 21.10
CA LEU A 44 -1.19 -2.22 21.20
C LEU A 44 -2.25 -1.12 21.00
N THR A 45 -1.95 0.09 21.49
CA THR A 45 -2.69 1.28 21.06
C THR A 45 -2.22 1.72 19.66
N ARG A 46 -2.95 2.65 19.03
CA ARG A 46 -2.57 3.17 17.70
C ARG A 46 -1.28 3.98 17.70
N TYR A 47 -0.95 4.62 18.83
CA TYR A 47 0.15 5.56 18.93
C TYR A 47 1.53 4.93 18.64
N PRO A 48 1.91 3.79 19.26
CA PRO A 48 3.18 3.11 18.94
C PRO A 48 3.34 2.74 17.47
N VAL A 49 2.28 2.22 16.83
CA VAL A 49 2.30 1.83 15.41
C VAL A 49 2.50 3.06 14.53
N SER A 50 1.77 4.15 14.82
CA SER A 50 1.94 5.42 14.11
C SER A 50 3.35 5.97 14.27
N ALA A 51 3.95 5.85 15.44
CA ALA A 51 5.30 6.33 15.69
C ALA A 51 6.35 5.47 14.97
N MET A 52 6.22 4.14 14.96
CA MET A 52 7.10 3.24 14.19
C MET A 52 7.08 3.58 12.69
N LEU A 53 5.91 3.91 12.14
CA LEU A 53 5.78 4.36 10.74
C LEU A 53 6.50 5.69 10.51
N LYS A 54 6.38 6.64 11.44
CA LYS A 54 7.00 7.98 11.34
C LYS A 54 8.53 7.90 11.50
N GLU A 55 9.00 7.02 12.38
CA GLU A 55 10.41 6.75 12.63
C GLU A 55 11.04 5.85 11.54
N GLY A 56 10.25 5.34 10.59
CA GLY A 56 10.75 4.48 9.51
C GLY A 56 11.16 3.08 9.98
N ARG A 57 10.73 2.64 11.17
CA ARG A 57 10.95 1.29 11.68
C ARG A 57 9.83 0.30 11.30
N LEU A 58 8.78 0.81 10.68
CA LEU A 58 7.70 0.06 10.07
C LEU A 58 7.40 0.73 8.72
N HIS A 59 7.23 -0.06 7.67
CA HIS A 59 7.07 0.42 6.32
C HIS A 59 5.75 -0.03 5.73
N ARG A 60 5.06 0.88 5.03
CA ARG A 60 3.95 0.51 4.16
C ARG A 60 4.49 0.03 2.81
N ARG A 61 4.20 -1.21 2.45
CA ARG A 61 4.52 -1.79 1.15
C ARG A 61 3.24 -2.19 0.43
N SER A 62 3.10 -1.71 -0.79
CA SER A 62 1.96 -2.01 -1.65
C SER A 62 2.33 -3.17 -2.58
N THR A 63 1.57 -4.26 -2.53
CA THR A 63 1.63 -5.34 -3.50
C THR A 63 0.55 -5.09 -4.53
N ARG A 64 0.96 -4.79 -5.77
CA ARG A 64 0.05 -4.60 -6.90
C ARG A 64 0.15 -5.82 -7.81
N ILE A 65 -0.98 -6.46 -8.10
CA ILE A 65 -1.04 -7.65 -8.97
C ILE A 65 -0.62 -7.27 -10.40
N LYS A 66 -1.06 -6.11 -10.89
CA LYS A 66 -0.64 -5.58 -12.18
C LYS A 66 0.62 -4.72 -12.01
N PRO A 67 1.73 -5.03 -12.66
CA PRO A 67 2.94 -4.22 -12.57
C PRO A 67 2.67 -2.79 -13.07
N ALA A 68 3.45 -1.84 -12.56
CA ALA A 68 3.42 -0.49 -13.09
C ALA A 68 3.97 -0.48 -14.52
N LEU A 69 3.38 0.32 -15.41
CA LEU A 69 3.91 0.48 -16.76
C LEU A 69 5.24 1.23 -16.69
N THR A 70 6.29 0.63 -17.26
CA THR A 70 7.55 1.32 -17.54
C THR A 70 7.32 2.40 -18.60
N THR A 71 8.26 3.32 -18.74
CA THR A 71 8.22 4.33 -19.82
C THR A 71 8.15 3.64 -21.18
N GLU A 72 8.95 2.60 -21.39
CA GLU A 72 8.94 1.77 -22.60
C GLU A 72 7.57 1.13 -22.87
N ASN A 73 6.96 0.51 -21.86
CA ASN A 73 5.63 -0.08 -22.00
C ASN A 73 4.56 0.95 -22.34
N LYS A 74 4.75 2.23 -21.96
CA LYS A 74 3.83 3.30 -22.36
C LYS A 74 4.04 3.67 -23.83
N HIS A 75 5.28 3.78 -24.30
CA HIS A 75 5.59 4.06 -25.70
C HIS A 75 5.02 2.98 -26.63
N MET A 76 5.33 1.70 -26.36
CA MET A 76 4.80 0.59 -27.16
C MET A 76 3.27 0.56 -27.21
N ARG A 77 2.59 0.94 -26.12
CA ARG A 77 1.12 1.02 -26.11
C ARG A 77 0.59 2.16 -26.96
N VAL A 78 1.31 3.29 -27.03
CA VAL A 78 0.94 4.40 -27.92
C VAL A 78 1.15 4.00 -29.37
N GLU A 79 2.31 3.42 -29.70
CA GLU A 79 2.60 2.91 -31.06
C GLU A 79 1.57 1.87 -31.52
N HIS A 80 1.20 0.94 -30.64
CA HIS A 80 0.17 -0.04 -30.92
C HIS A 80 -1.21 0.60 -31.21
N VAL A 81 -1.58 1.68 -30.50
CA VAL A 81 -2.83 2.38 -30.81
C VAL A 81 -2.73 3.15 -32.12
N LEU A 82 -1.59 3.77 -32.40
CA LEU A 82 -1.34 4.48 -33.65
C LEU A 82 -1.43 3.55 -34.86
N SER A 83 -1.03 2.28 -34.74
CA SER A 83 -1.17 1.32 -35.84
C SER A 83 -2.62 1.00 -36.23
N TYR A 84 -3.60 1.40 -35.43
CA TYR A 84 -5.03 1.30 -35.76
C TYR A 84 -5.66 2.63 -36.17
N ILE A 85 -4.85 3.65 -36.45
CA ILE A 85 -5.34 4.94 -36.93
C ILE A 85 -4.84 5.12 -38.37
N ASP A 86 -5.75 5.45 -39.27
CA ASP A 86 -5.39 5.80 -40.64
C ASP A 86 -4.77 7.20 -40.69
N ASP A 87 -3.55 7.32 -41.18
CA ASP A 87 -2.79 8.58 -41.19
C ASP A 87 -3.43 9.67 -42.07
N ALA A 88 -4.19 9.28 -43.10
CA ALA A 88 -4.81 10.23 -44.03
C ALA A 88 -6.11 10.82 -43.45
N THR A 89 -6.99 9.95 -42.96
CA THR A 89 -8.32 10.34 -42.47
C THR A 89 -8.37 10.58 -40.97
N HIS A 90 -7.34 10.17 -40.24
CA HIS A 90 -7.26 10.20 -38.77
C HIS A 90 -8.40 9.44 -38.06
N ASN A 91 -9.00 8.49 -38.76
CA ASN A 91 -10.05 7.63 -38.22
C ASN A 91 -9.44 6.33 -37.67
N PHE A 92 -10.09 5.76 -36.66
CA PHE A 92 -9.75 4.43 -36.18
C PHE A 92 -10.18 3.36 -37.19
N GLU A 93 -9.38 2.30 -37.32
CA GLU A 93 -9.79 1.11 -38.06
C GLU A 93 -11.05 0.50 -37.43
N PRO A 94 -12.02 0.07 -38.23
CA PRO A 94 -13.31 -0.40 -37.72
C PRO A 94 -13.24 -1.79 -37.03
N MET A 95 -12.13 -2.51 -37.17
CA MET A 95 -11.85 -3.81 -36.52
C MET A 95 -12.96 -4.87 -36.70
N GLU A 96 -13.72 -4.83 -37.80
CA GLU A 96 -14.88 -5.71 -38.03
C GLU A 96 -14.51 -7.20 -38.09
N ASN A 97 -13.23 -7.52 -38.31
CA ASN A 97 -12.67 -8.87 -38.37
C ASN A 97 -11.88 -9.26 -37.10
N VAL A 98 -11.94 -8.49 -36.02
CA VAL A 98 -11.20 -8.75 -34.77
C VAL A 98 -12.15 -9.26 -33.69
N ILE A 99 -11.84 -10.42 -33.12
CA ILE A 99 -12.57 -10.97 -31.97
C ILE A 99 -11.66 -10.88 -30.73
N HIS A 100 -12.08 -10.09 -29.74
CA HIS A 100 -11.38 -9.99 -28.46
C HIS A 100 -11.86 -11.07 -27.49
N ILE A 101 -10.96 -11.95 -27.06
CA ILE A 101 -11.21 -12.97 -26.04
C ILE A 101 -10.29 -12.67 -24.86
N ASP A 102 -10.86 -12.56 -23.66
CA ASP A 102 -10.09 -12.36 -22.42
C ASP A 102 -10.64 -13.29 -21.34
N GLU A 103 -9.74 -13.90 -20.58
CA GLU A 103 -10.10 -14.77 -19.46
C GLU A 103 -10.16 -13.96 -18.16
N LYS A 104 -11.31 -14.00 -17.50
CA LYS A 104 -11.52 -13.31 -16.24
C LYS A 104 -11.55 -14.29 -15.06
N TRP A 105 -10.59 -14.13 -14.16
CA TRP A 105 -10.57 -14.85 -12.89
C TRP A 105 -11.54 -14.22 -11.88
N PHE A 106 -12.62 -14.93 -11.54
CA PHE A 106 -13.65 -14.43 -10.62
C PHE A 106 -13.23 -14.43 -9.14
N ASN A 107 -12.28 -15.29 -8.75
CA ASN A 107 -11.76 -15.39 -7.37
C ASN A 107 -10.37 -14.76 -7.21
N GLN A 108 -10.02 -13.80 -8.07
CA GLN A 108 -8.72 -13.14 -8.00
C GLN A 108 -8.62 -12.23 -6.76
N ASP A 109 -7.43 -12.18 -6.16
CA ASP A 109 -7.16 -11.28 -5.06
C ASP A 109 -7.30 -9.79 -5.50
N LYS A 110 -7.49 -8.89 -4.53
CA LYS A 110 -7.59 -7.45 -4.75
C LYS A 110 -6.35 -6.94 -5.48
N ASN A 111 -6.58 -6.14 -6.54
CA ASN A 111 -5.54 -5.56 -7.39
C ASN A 111 -4.37 -4.93 -6.64
N THR A 112 -4.63 -4.30 -5.50
CA THR A 112 -3.62 -3.65 -4.68
C THR A 112 -3.91 -3.89 -3.21
N ARG A 113 -2.90 -4.34 -2.45
CA ARG A 113 -2.94 -4.45 -0.99
C ARG A 113 -1.74 -3.75 -0.39
N THR A 114 -1.95 -2.98 0.67
CA THR A 114 -0.86 -2.30 1.38
C THR A 114 -0.67 -2.94 2.73
N TYR A 115 0.50 -3.51 2.96
CA TYR A 115 0.90 -4.16 4.21
C TYR A 115 1.87 -3.28 4.98
N MET A 116 1.85 -3.39 6.31
CA MET A 116 2.88 -2.86 7.19
C MET A 116 3.88 -3.97 7.48
N LEU A 117 5.13 -3.73 7.10
CA LEU A 117 6.26 -4.65 7.26
C LEU A 117 7.31 -3.98 8.15
N LEU A 118 7.88 -4.76 9.07
CA LEU A 118 8.99 -4.33 9.92
C LEU A 118 10.28 -4.27 9.11
#